data_AF-A0A7W0IYT6-F1
#
_entry.id   AF-A0A7W0IYT6-F1
#
_cell.length_a   1.000
_cell.length_b   1.000
_cell.length_c   1.000
_cell.angle_alpha   90.00
_cell.angle_beta   90.00
_cell.angle_gamma   90.00
#
_symmetry.space_group_name_H-M   'P 1'
#
loop_
_entity.id
_entity.type
_entity.pdbx_description
1 polymer ?
#
loop_
_entity_poly.entity_id
_entity_poly.type
_entity_poly.pdbx_seq_one_letter_code
_entity_poly.pdbx_strand_id
1 'polypeptide(L)'
;MTPENLQETVVKALKSNRFDPVLYVETAEEAGKKALEMIPEDAKVGMGGSTSLMQTGLLEVLRKRGNMTMDKPDIYLTSSNAITLDGKLVNTDMTGNRVSSMIFGPKQVIVIAGMNKVVKDLHAAMDRIKNVITPHMAKSSGVRTPCATEGKCSDCKSPMRLCSVTTIIEAKPRVTQLSIILTGEDMGLSWDPEWDRERIEKIQSVFNEKWAILIGARQQAK
;
A
#
# COMPACT_ATOMS: atom_id res chain seq x y z
N MET A 1 8.87 -17.65 -15.03
CA MET A 1 7.57 -17.90 -14.36
C MET A 1 6.53 -17.15 -15.15
N THR A 2 5.44 -17.80 -15.57
CA THR A 2 4.28 -17.10 -16.14
C THR A 2 3.58 -16.27 -15.04
N PRO A 3 2.83 -15.21 -15.38
CA PRO A 3 2.08 -14.42 -14.41
C PRO A 3 1.13 -15.25 -13.52
N GLU A 4 0.47 -16.25 -14.11
CA GLU A 4 -0.44 -17.18 -13.43
C GLU A 4 0.27 -18.02 -12.36
N ASN A 5 1.53 -18.41 -12.58
CA ASN A 5 2.30 -19.12 -11.57
C ASN A 5 2.78 -18.18 -10.46
N LEU A 6 2.95 -16.88 -10.76
CA LEU A 6 3.42 -15.90 -9.80
C LEU A 6 2.34 -15.55 -8.76
N GLN A 7 1.11 -15.28 -9.19
CA GLN A 7 0.01 -14.95 -8.27
C GLN A 7 -0.25 -16.11 -7.29
N GLU A 8 -0.30 -17.35 -7.77
CA GLU A 8 -0.50 -18.53 -6.93
C GLU A 8 0.63 -18.72 -5.92
N THR A 9 1.88 -18.53 -6.37
CA THR A 9 3.06 -18.61 -5.51
C THR A 9 2.98 -17.61 -4.36
N VAL A 10 2.67 -16.34 -4.66
CA VAL A 10 2.59 -15.28 -3.64
C VAL A 10 1.42 -15.51 -2.71
N VAL A 11 0.23 -15.86 -3.23
CA VAL A 11 -0.94 -16.17 -2.40
C VAL A 11 -0.63 -17.32 -1.44
N LYS A 12 0.02 -18.39 -1.91
CA LYS A 12 0.42 -19.53 -1.07
C LYS A 12 1.41 -19.09 0.02
N ALA A 13 2.42 -18.28 -0.33
CA ALA A 13 3.41 -17.80 0.62
C ALA A 13 2.80 -16.88 1.70
N LEU A 14 1.88 -16.00 1.32
CA LEU A 14 1.15 -15.15 2.27
C LEU A 14 0.29 -15.99 3.23
N LYS A 15 -0.41 -17.00 2.71
CA LYS A 15 -1.17 -17.94 3.55
C LYS A 15 -0.27 -18.74 4.48
N SER A 16 0.90 -19.21 4.04
CA SER A 16 1.86 -19.90 4.93
C SER A 16 2.40 -18.99 6.04
N ASN A 17 2.45 -17.68 5.78
CA ASN A 17 2.75 -16.64 6.78
C ASN A 17 1.54 -16.26 7.63
N ARG A 18 0.46 -17.07 7.60
CA ARG A 18 -0.75 -16.98 8.42
C ARG A 18 -1.61 -15.74 8.17
N PHE A 19 -1.39 -15.01 7.09
CA PHE A 19 -2.33 -13.97 6.66
C PHE A 19 -3.63 -14.64 6.21
N ASP A 20 -4.76 -14.04 6.56
CA ASP A 20 -6.07 -14.65 6.32
C ASP A 20 -7.22 -13.61 6.36
N PRO A 21 -8.20 -13.68 5.44
CA PRO A 21 -8.07 -14.31 4.12
C PRO A 21 -6.96 -13.67 3.28
N VAL A 22 -6.43 -14.45 2.33
CA VAL A 22 -5.60 -13.95 1.21
C VAL A 22 -6.34 -14.24 -0.08
N LEU A 23 -6.78 -13.18 -0.75
CA LEU A 23 -7.54 -13.22 -1.99
C LEU A 23 -6.72 -12.67 -3.15
N TYR A 24 -7.00 -13.15 -4.36
CA TYR A 24 -6.59 -12.54 -5.61
C TYR A 24 -7.85 -12.24 -6.42
N VAL A 25 -7.89 -11.06 -7.04
CA VAL A 25 -8.95 -10.59 -7.93
C VAL A 25 -8.31 -9.89 -9.12
N GLU A 26 -9.04 -9.69 -10.21
CA GLU A 26 -8.41 -9.10 -11.41
C GLU A 26 -8.32 -7.58 -11.30
N THR A 27 -9.36 -6.94 -10.74
CA THR A 27 -9.51 -5.47 -10.80
C THR A 27 -9.48 -4.80 -9.43
N ALA A 28 -9.12 -3.51 -9.41
CA ALA A 28 -9.20 -2.67 -8.21
C ALA A 28 -10.63 -2.55 -7.68
N GLU A 29 -11.63 -2.53 -8.56
CA GLU A 29 -13.05 -2.46 -8.19
C GLU A 29 -13.50 -3.74 -7.47
N GLU A 30 -13.13 -4.91 -7.98
CA GLU A 30 -13.40 -6.19 -7.31
C GLU A 30 -12.73 -6.25 -5.93
N ALA A 31 -11.51 -5.74 -5.80
CA ALA A 31 -10.83 -5.67 -4.51
C ALA A 31 -11.59 -4.77 -3.53
N GLY A 32 -12.13 -3.65 -4.00
CA GLY A 32 -12.99 -2.77 -3.22
C GLY A 32 -14.25 -3.50 -2.73
N LYS A 33 -14.94 -4.24 -3.61
CA LYS A 33 -16.12 -5.05 -3.25
C LYS A 33 -15.78 -6.12 -2.22
N LYS A 34 -14.68 -6.85 -2.41
CA LYS A 34 -14.24 -7.88 -1.46
C LYS A 34 -13.84 -7.32 -0.10
N ALA A 35 -13.19 -6.17 -0.07
CA ALA A 35 -12.92 -5.49 1.19
C ALA A 35 -14.22 -5.03 1.88
N LEU A 36 -15.21 -4.52 1.13
CA LEU A 36 -16.50 -4.12 1.68
C LEU A 36 -17.25 -5.29 2.32
N GLU A 37 -17.24 -6.47 1.69
CA GLU A 37 -17.81 -7.71 2.26
C GLU A 37 -17.21 -8.08 3.63
N MET A 38 -15.95 -7.69 3.88
CA MET A 38 -15.25 -7.94 5.15
C MET A 38 -15.52 -6.87 6.22
N ILE A 39 -16.24 -5.79 5.89
CA ILE A 39 -16.47 -4.65 6.78
C ILE A 39 -17.93 -4.71 7.28
N PRO A 40 -18.16 -4.97 8.59
CA PRO A 40 -19.48 -4.84 9.18
C PRO A 40 -20.07 -3.43 8.98
N GLU A 41 -21.38 -3.33 8.80
CA GLU A 41 -22.07 -2.07 8.53
C GLU A 41 -21.84 -1.00 9.61
N ASP A 42 -21.67 -1.41 10.88
CA ASP A 42 -21.46 -0.53 12.03
C ASP A 42 -19.98 -0.33 12.40
N ALA A 43 -19.03 -0.95 11.67
CA ALA A 43 -17.62 -0.89 12.00
C ALA A 43 -17.03 0.51 11.78
N LYS A 44 -16.15 0.92 12.69
CA LYS A 44 -15.33 2.12 12.52
C LYS A 44 -14.11 1.81 11.66
N VAL A 45 -14.01 2.47 10.51
CA VAL A 45 -12.96 2.22 9.52
C VAL A 45 -11.95 3.36 9.48
N GLY A 46 -10.71 3.05 9.81
CA GLY A 46 -9.56 3.93 9.64
C GLY A 46 -8.85 3.63 8.33
N MET A 47 -8.13 4.63 7.80
CA MET A 47 -7.39 4.46 6.55
C MET A 47 -6.01 5.12 6.61
N GLY A 48 -4.99 4.38 6.16
CA GLY A 48 -3.68 4.93 5.83
C GLY A 48 -3.71 5.65 4.48
N GLY A 49 -3.03 6.79 4.35
CA GLY A 49 -2.93 7.50 3.08
C GLY A 49 -2.39 6.57 1.98
N SER A 50 -3.25 6.20 1.03
CA SER A 50 -2.97 5.15 0.04
C SER A 50 -3.68 5.43 -1.27
N THR A 51 -2.93 5.71 -2.33
CA THR A 51 -3.47 5.85 -3.69
C THR A 51 -4.04 4.54 -4.21
N SER A 52 -3.52 3.38 -3.77
CA SER A 52 -4.10 2.07 -4.09
C SER A 52 -5.55 1.98 -3.61
N LEU A 53 -5.85 2.45 -2.39
CA LEU A 53 -7.24 2.44 -1.90
C LEU A 53 -8.13 3.40 -2.67
N MET A 54 -7.60 4.55 -3.09
CA MET A 54 -8.33 5.51 -3.93
C MET A 54 -8.74 4.93 -5.29
N GLN A 55 -8.01 3.93 -5.82
CA GLN A 55 -8.34 3.25 -7.08
C GLN A 55 -9.53 2.29 -6.96
N THR A 56 -9.91 1.85 -5.75
CA THR A 56 -10.90 0.79 -5.56
C THR A 56 -12.36 1.25 -5.58
N GLY A 57 -12.62 2.56 -5.45
CA GLY A 57 -13.97 3.10 -5.22
C GLY A 57 -14.55 2.87 -3.81
N LEU A 58 -13.93 2.00 -3.00
CA LEU A 58 -14.40 1.62 -1.66
C LEU A 58 -14.62 2.81 -0.73
N LEU A 59 -13.76 3.82 -0.81
CA LEU A 59 -13.79 4.97 0.11
C LEU A 59 -15.03 5.83 -0.07
N GLU A 60 -15.57 5.92 -1.28
CA GLU A 60 -16.82 6.64 -1.50
C GLU A 60 -17.99 5.93 -0.80
N VAL A 61 -18.02 4.59 -0.91
CA VAL A 61 -19.04 3.76 -0.27
C VAL A 61 -18.96 3.88 1.25
N LEU A 62 -17.77 3.74 1.84
CA LEU A 62 -17.57 3.83 3.30
C LEU A 62 -17.88 5.22 3.86
N ARG A 63 -17.63 6.29 3.08
CA ARG A 63 -18.05 7.65 3.45
C ARG A 63 -19.57 7.78 3.46
N LYS A 64 -20.25 7.28 2.42
CA LYS A 64 -21.72 7.29 2.33
C LYS A 64 -22.37 6.49 3.47
N ARG A 65 -21.75 5.38 3.88
CA ARG A 65 -22.17 4.57 5.03
C ARG A 65 -21.87 5.21 6.39
N GLY A 66 -20.99 6.21 6.45
CA GLY A 66 -20.58 6.85 7.70
C GLY A 66 -19.57 6.05 8.53
N ASN A 67 -18.87 5.08 7.94
CA ASN A 67 -17.92 4.22 8.68
C ASN A 67 -16.60 4.92 9.03
N MET A 68 -16.22 5.96 8.28
CA MET A 68 -14.87 6.52 8.33
C MET A 68 -14.57 7.19 9.69
N THR A 69 -13.47 6.80 10.33
CA THR A 69 -12.98 7.40 11.57
C THR A 69 -11.49 7.70 11.49
N MET A 70 -11.05 8.70 12.27
CA MET A 70 -9.63 8.94 12.57
C MET A 70 -9.23 8.46 13.96
N ASP A 71 -10.20 8.15 14.83
CA ASP A 71 -10.00 7.70 16.20
C ASP A 71 -10.34 6.21 16.35
N LYS A 72 -9.38 5.44 16.88
CA LYS A 72 -9.48 4.01 17.27
C LYS A 72 -10.35 3.16 16.31
N PRO A 73 -9.87 2.90 15.10
CA PRO A 73 -10.62 2.11 14.13
C PRO A 73 -10.70 0.63 14.54
N ASP A 74 -11.84 0.00 14.32
CA ASP A 74 -11.99 -1.46 14.40
C ASP A 74 -11.26 -2.13 13.23
N ILE A 75 -11.41 -1.54 12.04
CA ILE A 75 -10.83 -2.00 10.79
C ILE A 75 -9.92 -0.92 10.21
N TYR A 76 -8.70 -1.29 9.81
CA TYR A 76 -7.77 -0.38 9.18
C TYR A 76 -7.47 -0.78 7.74
N LEU A 77 -7.81 0.11 6.80
CA LEU A 77 -7.51 -0.06 5.39
C LEU A 77 -6.13 0.51 5.06
N THR A 78 -5.33 -0.26 4.33
CA THR A 78 -4.01 0.18 3.89
C THR A 78 -3.57 -0.53 2.61
N SER A 79 -2.38 -0.19 2.13
CA SER A 79 -1.65 -0.95 1.13
C SER A 79 -0.23 -1.21 1.62
N SER A 80 0.51 -2.07 0.92
CA SER A 80 1.94 -2.25 1.15
C SER A 80 2.78 -1.44 0.16
N ASN A 81 4.02 -1.12 0.53
CA ASN A 81 4.97 -0.57 -0.44
C ASN A 81 5.51 -1.65 -1.36
N ALA A 82 5.90 -2.80 -0.79
CA ALA A 82 6.30 -3.99 -1.52
C ALA A 82 5.86 -5.27 -0.79
N ILE A 83 5.71 -6.36 -1.55
CA ILE A 83 5.39 -7.69 -1.04
C ILE A 83 6.41 -8.67 -1.62
N THR A 84 7.14 -9.41 -0.79
CA THR A 84 8.14 -10.35 -1.29
C THR A 84 7.51 -11.65 -1.79
N LEU A 85 8.20 -12.38 -2.67
CA LEU A 85 7.74 -13.69 -3.17
C LEU A 85 7.48 -14.71 -2.05
N ASP A 86 8.25 -14.63 -0.97
CA ASP A 86 8.08 -15.45 0.23
C ASP A 86 7.07 -14.84 1.22
N GLY A 87 6.26 -13.88 0.78
CA GLY A 87 5.07 -13.42 1.48
C GLY A 87 5.32 -12.47 2.64
N LYS A 88 6.34 -11.63 2.60
CA LYS A 88 6.58 -10.59 3.63
C LYS A 88 6.07 -9.24 3.15
N LEU A 89 5.41 -8.48 4.03
CA LEU A 89 4.97 -7.12 3.73
C LEU A 89 6.06 -6.13 4.15
N VAL A 90 6.58 -5.35 3.20
CA VAL A 90 7.62 -4.35 3.47
C VAL A 90 7.02 -2.96 3.34
N ASN A 91 7.09 -2.19 4.42
CA ASN A 91 6.44 -0.90 4.52
C ASN A 91 7.39 0.15 5.03
N THR A 92 7.31 1.34 4.44
CA THR A 92 8.13 2.49 4.81
C THR A 92 7.25 3.73 4.93
N ASP A 93 7.44 4.47 6.02
CA ASP A 93 6.68 5.65 6.37
C ASP A 93 7.59 6.78 6.87
N MET A 94 7.08 8.01 6.76
CA MET A 94 7.69 9.20 7.34
C MET A 94 7.42 9.26 8.85
N THR A 95 6.14 9.35 9.22
CA THR A 95 5.70 9.53 10.61
C THR A 95 5.53 8.21 11.36
N GLY A 96 5.36 7.10 10.63
CA GLY A 96 5.12 5.77 11.21
C GLY A 96 3.65 5.46 11.52
N ASN A 97 2.74 6.40 11.29
CA ASN A 97 1.32 6.29 11.66
C ASN A 97 0.53 5.25 10.85
N ARG A 98 0.96 4.90 9.64
CA ARG A 98 0.32 3.84 8.85
C ARG A 98 0.88 2.48 9.27
N VAL A 99 2.20 2.34 9.36
CA VAL A 99 2.82 1.07 9.79
C VAL A 99 2.48 0.68 11.22
N SER A 100 2.27 1.63 12.14
CA SER A 100 1.84 1.32 13.51
C SER A 100 0.51 0.59 13.53
N SER A 101 -0.48 1.08 12.77
CA SER A 101 -1.81 0.48 12.67
C SER A 101 -1.83 -0.86 11.93
N MET A 102 -0.77 -1.16 11.15
CA MET A 102 -0.62 -2.46 10.50
C MET A 102 -0.16 -3.56 11.46
N ILE A 103 0.59 -3.20 12.50
CA ILE A 103 1.22 -4.17 13.42
C ILE A 103 0.47 -4.29 14.75
N PHE A 104 -0.25 -3.24 15.18
CA PHE A 104 -0.98 -3.22 16.44
C PHE A 104 -2.08 -2.14 16.47
N GLY A 105 -3.16 -2.38 17.23
CA GLY A 105 -4.23 -1.41 17.50
C GLY A 105 -5.58 -1.85 16.93
N PRO A 106 -5.78 -1.80 15.60
CA PRO A 106 -7.01 -2.30 14.96
C PRO A 106 -7.20 -3.80 15.18
N LYS A 107 -8.47 -4.22 15.29
CA LYS A 107 -8.83 -5.65 15.37
C LYS A 107 -8.50 -6.35 14.05
N GLN A 108 -8.76 -5.66 12.93
CA GLN A 108 -8.47 -6.15 11.60
C GLN A 108 -7.77 -5.08 10.75
N VAL A 109 -6.82 -5.52 9.94
CA VAL A 109 -6.15 -4.73 8.91
C VAL A 109 -6.43 -5.40 7.57
N ILE A 110 -6.92 -4.63 6.60
CA ILE A 110 -7.13 -5.11 5.24
C ILE A 110 -6.11 -4.41 4.34
N VAL A 111 -5.21 -5.19 3.76
CA VAL A 111 -4.18 -4.74 2.83
C VAL A 111 -4.66 -5.01 1.41
N ILE A 112 -4.80 -3.96 0.60
CA ILE A 112 -5.11 -4.08 -0.83
C ILE A 112 -3.89 -3.64 -1.64
N ALA A 113 -3.40 -4.49 -2.55
CA ALA A 113 -2.19 -4.22 -3.32
C ALA A 113 -2.22 -4.90 -4.70
N GLY A 114 -1.69 -4.22 -5.72
CA GLY A 114 -1.51 -4.83 -7.04
C GLY A 114 -0.27 -5.70 -7.12
N MET A 115 -0.28 -6.65 -8.05
CA MET A 115 0.87 -7.53 -8.33
C MET A 115 2.11 -6.74 -8.76
N ASN A 116 1.98 -5.49 -9.20
CA ASN A 116 3.09 -4.59 -9.47
C ASN A 116 3.97 -4.28 -8.24
N LYS A 117 3.48 -4.58 -7.05
CA LYS A 117 4.21 -4.41 -5.78
C LYS A 117 4.95 -5.66 -5.34
N VAL A 118 4.81 -6.78 -6.07
CA VAL A 118 5.52 -8.02 -5.76
C VAL A 118 6.97 -7.90 -6.20
N VAL A 119 7.88 -8.28 -5.31
CA VAL A 119 9.34 -8.24 -5.48
C VAL A 119 9.95 -9.57 -5.12
N LYS A 120 11.17 -9.84 -5.60
CA LYS A 120 11.87 -11.10 -5.36
C LYS A 120 12.07 -11.40 -3.86
N ASP A 121 12.63 -10.45 -3.12
CA ASP A 121 13.08 -10.62 -1.74
C ASP A 121 13.15 -9.26 -1.02
N LEU A 122 13.62 -9.25 0.24
CA LEU A 122 13.75 -8.04 1.05
C LEU A 122 14.74 -7.03 0.47
N HIS A 123 15.81 -7.48 -0.20
CA HIS A 123 16.76 -6.57 -0.83
C HIS A 123 16.10 -5.83 -1.99
N ALA A 124 15.41 -6.56 -2.88
CA ALA A 124 14.63 -5.98 -3.97
C ALA A 124 13.52 -5.06 -3.46
N ALA A 125 12.88 -5.40 -2.34
CA ALA A 125 11.89 -4.55 -1.68
C ALA A 125 12.49 -3.20 -1.25
N MET A 126 13.61 -3.24 -0.53
CA MET A 126 14.27 -2.04 -0.02
C MET A 126 14.83 -1.18 -1.16
N ASP A 127 15.41 -1.81 -2.18
CA ASP A 127 15.90 -1.11 -3.37
C ASP A 127 14.75 -0.39 -4.09
N ARG A 128 13.65 -1.09 -4.38
CA ARG A 128 12.46 -0.50 -5.01
C ARG A 128 11.87 0.65 -4.20
N ILE A 129 11.78 0.49 -2.88
CA ILE A 129 11.29 1.55 -1.99
C ILE A 129 12.21 2.77 -2.03
N LYS A 130 13.53 2.58 -1.91
CA LYS A 130 14.49 3.69 -1.78
C LYS A 130 14.77 4.39 -3.11
N ASN A 131 14.77 3.66 -4.23
CA ASN A 131 15.21 4.16 -5.52
C ASN A 131 14.07 4.43 -6.52
N VAL A 132 12.86 3.93 -6.26
CA VAL A 132 11.70 4.14 -7.15
C VAL A 132 10.57 4.87 -6.41
N ILE A 133 10.06 4.26 -5.34
CA ILE A 133 8.83 4.72 -4.68
C ILE A 133 9.07 6.03 -3.92
N THR A 134 10.11 6.08 -3.08
CA THR A 134 10.38 7.22 -2.20
C THR A 134 10.77 8.49 -2.99
N PRO A 135 11.66 8.43 -4.00
CA PRO A 135 12.01 9.60 -4.80
C PRO A 135 10.79 10.20 -5.51
N HIS A 136 9.97 9.35 -6.14
CA HIS A 136 8.75 9.81 -6.82
C HIS A 136 7.74 10.40 -5.84
N MET A 137 7.47 9.72 -4.72
CA MET A 137 6.58 10.22 -3.67
C MET A 137 7.09 11.55 -3.09
N ALA A 138 8.39 11.67 -2.83
CA ALA A 138 8.98 12.88 -2.26
C ALA A 138 8.84 14.07 -3.21
N LYS A 139 9.09 13.85 -4.50
CA LYS A 139 8.86 14.83 -5.56
C LYS A 139 7.39 15.23 -5.65
N SER A 140 6.46 14.26 -5.72
CA SER A 140 5.02 14.53 -5.78
C SER A 140 4.46 15.17 -4.50
N SER A 141 5.14 15.02 -3.36
CA SER A 141 4.79 15.68 -2.10
C SER A 141 5.38 17.09 -1.98
N GLY A 142 6.19 17.54 -2.93
CA GLY A 142 6.84 18.86 -2.92
C GLY A 142 7.93 19.02 -1.84
N VAL A 143 8.41 17.93 -1.25
CA VAL A 143 9.49 18.00 -0.24
C VAL A 143 10.85 18.11 -0.92
N ARG A 144 11.77 18.89 -0.33
CA ARG A 144 13.12 19.10 -0.86
C ARG A 144 14.13 18.15 -0.22
N THR A 145 13.86 16.86 -0.29
CA THR A 145 14.85 15.84 0.10
C THR A 145 15.83 15.59 -1.06
N PRO A 146 17.07 15.14 -0.79
CA PRO A 146 18.03 14.84 -1.86
C PRO A 146 17.48 13.88 -2.93
N CYS A 147 16.72 12.85 -2.52
CA CYS A 147 16.11 11.94 -3.49
C CYS A 147 15.00 12.57 -4.34
N ALA A 148 14.29 13.59 -3.83
CA ALA A 148 13.31 14.32 -4.63
C ALA A 148 13.97 15.21 -5.70
N THR A 149 15.16 15.74 -5.42
CA THR A 149 15.89 16.66 -6.32
C THR A 149 16.80 15.93 -7.29
N GLU A 150 17.52 14.91 -6.82
CA GLU A 150 18.53 14.17 -7.59
C GLU A 150 17.95 12.92 -8.27
N GLY A 151 16.76 12.48 -7.85
CA GLY A 151 16.14 11.23 -8.35
C GLY A 151 16.81 9.94 -7.87
N LYS A 152 17.81 10.03 -6.99
CA LYS A 152 18.57 8.89 -6.47
C LYS A 152 18.61 8.89 -4.94
N CYS A 153 18.59 7.71 -4.32
CA CYS A 153 18.79 7.59 -2.89
C CYS A 153 20.26 7.82 -2.52
N SER A 154 20.49 8.74 -1.58
CA SER A 154 21.80 8.97 -0.93
C SER A 154 21.79 8.59 0.56
N ASP A 155 20.78 7.82 0.98
CA ASP A 155 20.49 7.48 2.39
C ASP A 155 20.54 8.71 3.32
N CYS A 156 19.89 9.78 2.88
CA CYS A 156 20.00 11.09 3.51
C CYS A 156 19.52 11.13 4.97
N LYS A 157 19.97 12.16 5.70
CA LYS A 157 19.52 12.50 7.06
C LYS A 157 18.59 13.72 7.09
N SER A 158 17.88 13.97 5.99
CA SER A 158 16.96 15.11 5.92
C SER A 158 15.88 15.00 7.00
N PRO A 159 15.51 16.10 7.69
CA PRO A 159 14.37 16.09 8.63
C PRO A 159 13.04 15.77 7.93
N MET A 160 12.95 15.96 6.61
CA MET A 160 11.78 15.63 5.78
C MET A 160 11.92 14.25 5.11
N ARG A 161 12.77 13.36 5.62
CA ARG A 161 12.98 12.00 5.06
C ARG A 161 11.67 11.20 5.11
N LEU A 162 11.17 10.82 3.93
CA LEU A 162 9.96 10.00 3.80
C LEU A 162 10.16 8.54 4.25
N CYS A 163 11.40 8.05 4.21
CA CYS A 163 11.75 6.67 4.56
C CYS A 163 12.38 6.54 5.95
N SER A 164 11.71 7.09 6.95
CA SER A 164 12.23 7.19 8.33
C SER A 164 11.92 5.96 9.19
N VAL A 165 10.78 5.32 8.97
CA VAL A 165 10.37 4.10 9.66
C VAL A 165 10.13 3.01 8.63
N THR A 166 10.83 1.88 8.76
CA THR A 166 10.61 0.70 7.93
C THR A 166 10.20 -0.47 8.79
N THR A 167 9.12 -1.15 8.42
CA THR A 167 8.68 -2.39 9.05
C THR A 167 8.66 -3.53 8.04
N ILE A 168 8.96 -4.72 8.54
CA ILE A 168 8.84 -5.98 7.82
C ILE A 168 7.85 -6.83 8.61
N ILE A 169 6.69 -7.10 8.04
CA ILE A 169 5.71 -8.03 8.62
C ILE A 169 5.95 -9.38 7.98
N GLU A 170 6.72 -10.22 8.67
CA GLU A 170 7.09 -11.55 8.18
C GLU A 170 5.94 -12.55 8.23
N ALA A 171 5.02 -12.38 9.19
CA ALA A 171 3.84 -13.22 9.35
C ALA A 171 2.76 -12.46 10.12
N LYS A 172 1.51 -12.95 10.07
CA LYS A 172 0.38 -12.34 10.77
C LYS A 172 0.70 -12.17 12.27
N PRO A 173 0.60 -10.95 12.81
CA PRO A 173 0.71 -10.71 14.24
C PRO A 173 -0.33 -11.50 15.03
N ARG A 174 -0.03 -11.83 16.29
CA ARG A 174 -0.90 -12.70 17.10
C ARG A 174 -2.31 -12.13 17.32
N VAL A 175 -2.40 -10.82 17.55
CA VAL A 175 -3.64 -10.16 18.01
C VAL A 175 -4.39 -9.40 16.91
N THR A 176 -3.69 -8.92 15.89
CA THR A 176 -4.29 -8.19 14.78
C THR A 176 -4.58 -9.16 13.64
N GLN A 177 -5.85 -9.27 13.23
CA GLN A 177 -6.21 -10.01 12.03
C GLN A 177 -5.71 -9.24 10.81
N LEU A 178 -5.04 -9.90 9.87
CA LEU A 178 -4.46 -9.24 8.70
C LEU A 178 -4.87 -9.99 7.44
N SER A 179 -5.77 -9.34 6.69
CA SER A 179 -6.35 -9.83 5.44
C SER A 179 -5.66 -9.16 4.27
N ILE A 180 -5.45 -9.89 3.18
CA ILE A 180 -4.75 -9.38 2.00
C ILE A 180 -5.59 -9.64 0.76
N ILE A 181 -5.74 -8.61 -0.08
CA ILE A 181 -6.39 -8.70 -1.38
C ILE A 181 -5.38 -8.22 -2.43
N LEU A 182 -4.92 -9.15 -3.25
CA LEU A 182 -4.05 -8.89 -4.38
C LEU A 182 -4.87 -8.62 -5.64
N THR A 183 -4.42 -7.69 -6.48
CA THR A 183 -5.05 -7.38 -7.77
C THR A 183 -4.13 -7.64 -8.96
N GLY A 184 -4.70 -8.12 -10.06
CA GLY A 184 -4.01 -8.17 -11.36
C GLY A 184 -3.69 -6.78 -11.92
N GLU A 185 -4.56 -5.80 -11.66
CA GLU A 185 -4.34 -4.39 -12.00
C GLU A 185 -3.16 -3.76 -11.24
N ASP A 186 -2.45 -2.85 -11.93
CA ASP A 186 -1.39 -2.05 -11.32
C ASP A 186 -1.97 -1.02 -10.33
N MET A 187 -1.55 -1.11 -9.06
CA MET A 187 -2.02 -0.24 -8.01
C MET A 187 -0.92 0.58 -7.36
N GLY A 188 -1.28 1.79 -6.95
CA GLY A 188 -0.44 2.71 -6.19
C GLY A 188 0.86 3.07 -6.91
N LEU A 189 1.92 3.22 -6.13
CA LEU A 189 3.23 3.68 -6.60
C LEU A 189 4.26 2.57 -6.41
N SER A 190 4.51 1.79 -7.46
CA SER A 190 5.60 0.80 -7.53
C SER A 190 5.72 0.27 -8.96
N TRP A 191 6.94 0.16 -9.46
CA TRP A 191 7.26 -0.53 -10.70
C TRP A 191 8.70 -1.04 -10.67
N ASP A 192 9.02 -1.93 -11.59
CA ASP A 192 10.40 -2.28 -11.91
C ASP A 192 10.92 -1.32 -13.00
N PRO A 193 12.08 -0.66 -12.82
CA PRO A 193 12.65 0.23 -13.84
C PRO A 193 12.88 -0.44 -15.20
N GLU A 194 13.01 -1.77 -15.23
CA GLU A 194 13.23 -2.55 -16.46
C GLU A 194 11.92 -2.93 -17.18
N TRP A 195 10.75 -2.56 -16.64
CA TRP A 195 9.47 -2.80 -17.31
C TRP A 195 9.26 -1.89 -18.52
N ASP A 196 8.28 -2.29 -19.34
CA ASP A 196 7.79 -1.47 -20.43
C ASP A 196 7.47 -0.03 -19.97
N ARG A 197 7.96 0.93 -20.75
CA ARG A 197 7.90 2.35 -20.42
C ARG A 197 6.47 2.88 -20.39
N GLU A 198 5.59 2.42 -21.28
CA GLU A 198 4.18 2.83 -21.32
C GLU A 198 3.47 2.39 -20.04
N ARG A 199 3.74 1.17 -19.57
CA ARG A 199 3.22 0.68 -18.28
C ARG A 199 3.70 1.56 -17.12
N ILE A 200 4.98 1.91 -17.07
CA ILE A 200 5.55 2.77 -16.01
C ILE A 200 4.89 4.16 -16.03
N GLU A 201 4.78 4.77 -17.20
CA GLU A 201 4.16 6.09 -17.38
C GLU A 201 2.69 6.07 -16.96
N LYS A 202 1.95 4.99 -17.28
CA LYS A 202 0.57 4.78 -16.82
C LYS A 202 0.48 4.72 -15.29
N ILE A 203 1.34 3.94 -14.63
CA ILE A 203 1.38 3.86 -13.14
C ILE A 203 1.64 5.23 -12.53
N GLN A 204 2.62 5.97 -13.04
CA GLN A 204 2.97 7.31 -12.55
C GLN A 204 1.83 8.31 -12.75
N SER A 205 1.18 8.29 -13.92
CA SER A 205 0.05 9.16 -14.26
C SER A 205 -1.13 8.93 -13.31
N VAL A 206 -1.57 7.67 -13.17
CA VAL A 206 -2.65 7.28 -12.26
C VAL A 206 -2.31 7.64 -10.82
N PHE A 207 -1.07 7.39 -10.39
CA PHE A 207 -0.62 7.79 -9.06
C PHE A 207 -0.77 9.29 -8.84
N ASN A 208 -0.25 10.11 -9.76
CA ASN A 208 -0.25 11.57 -9.62
C ASN A 208 -1.69 12.13 -9.59
N GLU A 209 -2.58 11.59 -10.42
CA GLU A 209 -4.01 11.94 -10.40
C GLU A 209 -4.64 11.66 -9.04
N LYS A 210 -4.50 10.43 -8.52
CA LYS A 210 -5.08 10.05 -7.22
C LYS A 210 -4.42 10.78 -6.04
N TRP A 211 -3.14 11.07 -6.15
CA TRP A 211 -2.39 11.83 -5.16
C TRP A 211 -2.87 13.29 -5.06
N ALA A 212 -3.13 13.93 -6.20
CA ALA A 212 -3.67 15.29 -6.24
C ALA A 212 -5.04 15.38 -5.53
N ILE A 213 -5.91 14.39 -5.75
CA ILE A 213 -7.21 14.30 -5.05
C ILE A 213 -7.01 14.15 -3.53
N LEU A 214 -6.08 13.29 -3.11
CA LEU A 214 -5.82 13.01 -1.69
C LEU A 214 -5.26 14.24 -0.96
N ILE A 215 -4.36 15.00 -1.59
CA ILE A 215 -3.85 16.27 -1.03
C ILE A 215 -4.95 17.33 -1.01
N GLY A 216 -5.71 17.49 -2.10
CA GLY A 216 -6.79 18.49 -2.17
C GLY A 216 -7.82 18.30 -1.06
N ALA A 217 -8.24 17.06 -0.80
CA ALA A 217 -9.17 16.73 0.28
C ALA A 217 -8.60 17.08 1.67
N ARG A 218 -7.28 16.92 1.89
CA ARG A 218 -6.63 17.28 3.17
C ARG A 218 -6.52 18.79 3.39
N GLN A 219 -6.41 19.57 2.32
CA GLN A 219 -6.35 21.03 2.42
C GLN A 219 -7.73 21.63 2.71
N GLN A 220 -8.81 21.00 2.24
CA GLN A 220 -10.19 21.43 2.50
C GLN A 220 -10.71 21.05 3.89
N ALA A 221 -10.09 20.06 4.55
CA ALA A 221 -10.47 19.57 5.88
C ALA A 221 -9.73 20.29 7.04
N LYS A 222 -8.96 21.32 6.74
CA LYS A 222 -8.28 22.21 7.69
C LYS A 222 -8.95 23.57 7.70
#